data_AF-A0A3N5FHI8-F1
#
_entry.id   AF-A0A3N5FHI8-F1
#
_cell.length_a   1.000
_cell.length_b   1.000
_cell.length_c   1.000
_cell.angle_alpha   90.00
_cell.angle_beta   90.00
_cell.angle_gamma   90.00
#
_symmetry.space_group_name_H-M   'P 1'
#
loop_
_entity.id
_entity.type
_entity.pdbx_description
1 polymer ?
#
loop_
_entity_poly.entity_id
_entity_poly.type
_entity_poly.pdbx_seq_one_letter_code
_entity_poly.pdbx_strand_id
1 'polypeptide(L)' 'MRARAVVIDLDGTLLDTVPDLAAAVNAMRAELGRPPLPVDTVATYVG' A
#
# COMPACT_ATOMS: atom_id res chain seq x y z
N MET A 1 13.39 -15.51 -27.37
CA MET A 1 12.27 -14.54 -27.34
C MET A 1 12.77 -13.23 -26.73
N ARG A 2 12.36 -12.07 -27.26
CA ARG A 2 12.60 -10.76 -26.63
C ARG A 2 11.25 -10.14 -26.29
N ALA A 3 11.10 -9.67 -25.04
CA ALA A 3 9.94 -8.87 -24.66
C ALA A 3 9.95 -7.56 -25.45
N ARG A 4 8.81 -7.19 -26.02
CA ARG A 4 8.65 -5.92 -26.77
C ARG A 4 8.25 -4.75 -25.87
N ALA A 5 7.74 -5.04 -24.68
CA ALA A 5 7.42 -4.09 -23.63
C ALA A 5 7.39 -4.83 -22.29
N VAL A 6 7.51 -4.06 -21.19
CA VAL A 6 7.33 -4.53 -19.82
C VAL A 6 6.43 -3.53 -19.11
N VAL A 7 5.45 -4.03 -18.38
CA VAL A 7 4.65 -3.25 -17.42
C VAL A 7 5.06 -3.73 -16.04
N ILE A 8 5.31 -2.78 -15.15
CA ILE A 8 5.72 -3.04 -13.78
C ILE A 8 4.65 -2.41 -12.91
N ASP A 9 4.21 -3.16 -11.91
CA ASP A 9 3.33 -2.64 -10.87
C ASP A 9 4.08 -1.58 -10.03
N LEU A 10 3.35 -0.67 -9.39
CA LEU A 10 3.94 0.43 -8.64
C LEU A 10 4.16 0.02 -7.18
N ASP A 11 3.07 -0.24 -6.48
CA ASP A 11 3.03 -0.39 -5.03
C ASP A 11 3.60 -1.75 -4.59
N GLY A 12 4.64 -1.74 -3.76
CA GLY A 12 5.33 -2.95 -3.33
C GLY A 12 6.16 -3.63 -4.42
N THR A 13 6.16 -3.10 -5.66
CA THR A 13 6.99 -3.60 -6.76
C THR A 13 8.06 -2.58 -7.16
N LEU A 14 7.67 -1.41 -7.68
CA LEU A 14 8.62 -0.36 -8.05
C LEU A 14 8.97 0.55 -6.87
N LEU A 15 8.00 0.76 -5.96
CA LEU A 15 8.14 1.62 -4.79
C LEU A 15 7.64 0.90 -3.53
N ASP A 16 8.35 1.07 -2.42
CA ASP A 16 7.89 0.63 -1.09
C ASP A 16 6.93 1.67 -0.49
N THR A 17 5.68 1.64 -0.95
CA THR A 17 4.63 2.60 -0.55
C THR A 17 3.78 2.13 0.63
N VAL A 18 3.98 0.88 1.10
CA VAL A 18 3.18 0.29 2.17
C VAL A 18 3.20 1.12 3.46
N PRO A 19 4.35 1.67 3.94
CA PRO A 19 4.37 2.50 5.13
C PRO A 19 3.53 3.78 4.99
N ASP A 20 3.59 4.43 3.83
CA ASP A 20 2.86 5.67 3.55
C ASP A 20 1.36 5.42 3.45
N LEU A 21 0.97 4.33 2.78
CA LEU A 21 -0.42 3.89 2.69
C LEU A 21 -0.99 3.54 4.07
N ALA A 22 -0.21 2.87 4.92
CA ALA A 22 -0.61 2.59 6.30
C ALA A 22 -0.79 3.86 7.13
N ALA A 23 0.07 4.87 6.93
CA ALA A 23 -0.07 6.18 7.59
C ALA A 23 -1.37 6.88 7.14
N ALA A 24 -1.64 6.93 5.83
CA ALA A 24 -2.85 7.55 5.30
C ALA A 24 -4.13 6.84 5.77
N VAL A 25 -4.15 5.50 5.74
CA VAL A 25 -5.28 4.70 6.25
C VAL A 25 -5.52 4.97 7.73
N ASN A 26 -4.47 5.00 8.55
CA ASN A 26 -4.62 5.24 9.98
C ASN A 26 -5.01 6.68 10.32
N ALA A 27 -4.60 7.67 9.51
CA ALA A 27 -5.08 9.04 9.63
C ALA A 27 -6.61 9.11 9.42
N MET A 28 -7.12 8.52 8.34
CA MET A 28 -8.57 8.46 8.08
C MET A 28 -9.32 7.68 9.17
N ARG A 29 -8.75 6.58 9.68
CA ARG A 29 -9.38 5.81 10.77
C ARG A 29 -9.51 6.62 12.05
N ALA A 30 -8.52 7.45 12.38
CA ALA A 30 -8.58 8.36 13.52
C ALA A 30 -9.74 9.36 13.38
N GLU A 31 -9.92 9.96 12.20
CA GLU A 31 -11.05 10.87 11.90
C GLU A 31 -12.41 10.18 12.06
N LEU A 32 -12.48 8.89 11.73
CA LEU A 32 -13.69 8.07 11.85
C LEU A 32 -13.90 7.45 13.25
N GLY A 33 -13.05 7.77 14.24
CA GLY A 33 -13.12 7.21 15.58
C GLY A 33 -12.83 5.70 15.66
N ARG A 34 -12.05 5.17 14.72
CA ARG A 34 -11.69 3.75 14.62
C ARG A 34 -10.26 3.51 15.13
N PRO A 35 -9.99 2.35 15.75
CA PRO A 35 -8.63 2.01 16.19
C PRO A 35 -7.70 1.84 14.98
N PRO A 36 -6.40 2.14 15.09
CA PRO A 36 -5.44 1.97 14.00
C PRO A 36 -5.29 0.49 13.63
N LEU A 37 -4.89 0.24 12.38
CA LEU A 37 -4.52 -1.08 11.88
C LEU A 37 -2.98 -1.23 11.87
N PRO A 38 -2.47 -2.45 12.14
CA PRO A 38 -1.08 -2.77 11.88
C PRO A 38 -0.71 -2.56 10.40
N VAL A 39 0.52 -2.16 10.14
CA VAL A 39 1.04 -1.96 8.77
C VAL A 39 0.86 -3.22 7.93
N ASP A 40 1.20 -4.39 8.49
CA ASP A 40 1.04 -5.69 7.82
C ASP A 40 -0.40 -5.98 7.41
N THR A 41 -1.38 -5.47 8.17
CA THR A 41 -2.79 -5.58 7.79
C THR A 41 -3.11 -4.69 6.59
N VAL A 42 -2.63 -3.44 6.59
CA VAL A 42 -2.81 -2.53 5.46
C VAL A 42 -2.09 -3.04 4.21
N ALA A 43 -0.93 -3.67 4.36
CA ALA A 43 -0.20 -4.31 3.26
C ALA A 43 -1.05 -5.36 2.53
N THR A 44 -1.99 -6.04 3.22
CA THR A 44 -2.90 -7.00 2.56
C THR A 44 -4.00 -6.35 1.71
N TYR A 45 -4.16 -5.03 1.75
CA TYR A 45 -5.18 -4.30 0.99
C TYR A 45 -4.69 -3.81 -0.37
N VAL A 46 -3.38 -3.84 -0.59
CA VAL A 46 -2.71 -3.38 -1.81
C VAL A 46 -1.94 -4.54 -2.44
N GLY A 47 -2.09 -4.68 -3.76
CA GLY A 47 -1.71 -5.86 -4.55
C GLY A 47 -2.71 -6.11 -5.67
#